data_AF-A0A511USI6-F1
#
_entry.id   AF-A0A511USI6-F1
#
_cell.length_a   1.000
_cell.length_b   1.000
_cell.length_c   1.000
_cell.angle_alpha   90.00
_cell.angle_beta   90.00
_cell.angle_gamma   90.00
#
_symmetry.space_group_name_H-M   'P 1'
#
loop_
_entity.id
_entity.type
_entity.pdbx_description
1 polymer ?
#
loop_
_entity_poly.entity_id
_entity_poly.type
_entity_poly.pdbx_seq_one_letter_code
_entity_poly.pdbx_strand_id
1 'polypeptide(L)'
;MQLYLNASSPYARVVRVCLYEKHLIERTELCWCDPWAADSELLQITPLSRVPTLVTDDGEVLTESLLIAHYLDAVGEGPSLIPSQTLAETLALAGLGQGLMDAAFNVVIGRKHGGNEVDTTLLGQRRLKAIERSLATLTAHPRVLAGSAQRTLGAITVAVALAYISFRLPAFDWQNRYPTLHEWQAKVVEGESFAMTEFE
;
A
#
# COMPACT_ATOMS: atom_id res chain seq x y z
N MET A 1 15.06 -4.85 13.67
CA MET A 1 14.97 -3.86 12.56
C MET A 1 14.21 -2.64 13.03
N GLN A 2 14.30 -1.51 12.32
CA GLN A 2 13.54 -0.29 12.60
C GLN A 2 12.74 0.14 11.37
N LEU A 3 11.43 0.31 11.49
CA LEU A 3 10.57 0.83 10.42
C LEU A 3 10.17 2.26 10.73
N TYR A 4 10.57 3.19 9.88
CA TYR A 4 10.13 4.58 9.92
C TYR A 4 8.85 4.74 9.12
N LEU A 5 7.80 5.25 9.77
CA LEU A 5 6.43 5.23 9.25
C LEU A 5 5.55 6.37 9.74
N ASN A 6 4.40 6.53 9.10
CA ASN A 6 3.27 7.30 9.63
C ASN A 6 1.96 6.51 9.46
N ALA A 7 0.95 6.83 10.28
CA ALA A 7 -0.28 6.03 10.36
C ALA A 7 -1.17 6.15 9.12
N SER A 8 -1.09 7.29 8.43
CA SER A 8 -1.93 7.57 7.27
C SER A 8 -1.33 7.15 5.92
N SER A 9 -0.09 6.63 5.89
CA SER A 9 0.60 6.26 4.66
C SER A 9 0.16 4.88 4.19
N PRO A 10 -0.40 4.77 2.96
CA PRO A 10 -0.77 3.48 2.42
C PRO A 10 0.47 2.63 2.10
N TYR A 11 1.58 3.26 1.71
CA TYR A 11 2.85 2.57 1.49
C TYR A 11 3.38 1.94 2.77
N ALA A 12 3.30 2.67 3.89
CA ALA A 12 3.71 2.13 5.18
C ALA A 12 2.76 1.03 5.65
N ARG A 13 1.45 1.17 5.40
CA ARG A 13 0.47 0.13 5.70
C ARG A 13 0.76 -1.19 4.97
N VAL A 14 1.18 -1.16 3.69
CA VAL A 14 1.62 -2.38 2.98
C VAL A 14 2.73 -3.09 3.76
N VAL A 15 3.78 -2.35 4.15
CA VAL A 15 4.92 -2.92 4.88
C VAL A 15 4.49 -3.46 6.25
N ARG A 16 3.63 -2.73 6.98
CA ARG A 16 3.10 -3.20 8.27
C ARG A 16 2.31 -4.50 8.12
N VAL A 17 1.44 -4.62 7.11
CA VAL A 17 0.74 -5.88 6.84
C VAL A 17 1.74 -6.99 6.56
N CYS A 18 2.75 -6.76 5.72
CA CYS A 18 3.81 -7.74 5.46
C CYS A 18 4.58 -8.14 6.74
N LEU A 19 4.87 -7.22 7.67
CA LEU A 19 5.48 -7.55 8.95
C LEU A 19 4.64 -8.52 9.78
N TYR A 20 3.32 -8.34 9.80
CA TYR A 20 2.41 -9.28 10.47
C TYR A 20 2.35 -10.64 9.76
N GLU A 21 2.14 -10.65 8.44
CA GLU A 21 2.07 -11.89 7.65
C GLU A 21 3.36 -12.71 7.72
N LYS A 22 4.50 -12.05 7.98
CA LYS A 22 5.82 -12.66 8.06
C LYS A 22 6.32 -12.89 9.49
N HIS A 23 5.49 -12.64 10.51
CA HIS A 23 5.84 -12.79 11.93
C HIS A 23 7.07 -11.97 12.37
N LEU A 24 7.27 -10.79 11.76
CA LEU A 24 8.39 -9.88 12.04
C LEU A 24 7.99 -8.64 12.83
N ILE A 25 6.69 -8.43 13.08
CA ILE A 25 6.19 -7.23 13.75
C ILE A 25 6.76 -7.03 15.16
N GLU A 26 6.83 -8.09 15.97
CA GLU A 26 7.38 -8.01 17.34
C GLU A 26 8.90 -7.78 17.39
N ARG A 27 9.59 -8.05 16.27
CA ARG A 27 11.04 -7.87 16.09
C ARG A 27 11.40 -6.57 15.37
N THR A 28 10.41 -5.71 15.12
CA THR A 28 10.57 -4.47 14.38
C THR A 28 10.10 -3.30 15.23
N GLU A 29 11.02 -2.40 15.56
CA GLU A 29 10.68 -1.14 16.20
C GLU A 29 9.91 -0.24 15.20
N LEU A 30 8.79 0.32 15.63
CA LEU A 30 7.97 1.24 14.82
C LEU A 30 8.33 2.69 15.18
N CYS A 31 9.14 3.32 14.33
CA CYS A 31 9.63 4.68 14.49
C CYS A 31 8.67 5.67 13.81
N TRP A 32 7.68 6.17 14.57
CA TRP A 32 6.66 7.08 14.06
C TRP A 32 7.23 8.48 13.78
N CYS A 33 7.10 8.96 12.54
CA CYS A 33 7.64 10.26 12.13
C CYS A 33 6.72 10.98 11.13
N ASP A 34 6.82 12.32 11.09
CA ASP A 34 6.23 13.11 10.01
C ASP A 34 7.26 13.33 8.88
N PRO A 35 7.07 12.72 7.69
CA PRO A 35 7.99 12.92 6.57
C PRO A 35 7.94 14.34 5.98
N TRP A 36 6.93 15.15 6.32
CA TRP A 36 6.76 16.51 5.82
C TRP A 36 7.38 17.57 6.74
N ALA A 37 7.85 17.20 7.93
CA ALA A 37 8.52 18.11 8.84
C ALA A 37 9.89 18.55 8.28
N ALA A 38 10.24 19.83 8.44
CA ALA A 38 11.50 20.39 7.93
C ALA A 38 12.74 19.73 8.56
N ASP A 39 12.65 19.36 9.85
CA ASP A 39 13.71 18.70 10.62
C ASP A 39 13.37 17.23 10.88
N SER A 40 12.90 16.51 9.86
CA SER A 40 12.58 15.09 10.00
C SER A 40 13.85 14.31 10.31
N GLU A 41 13.86 13.52 11.40
CA GLU A 41 14.92 12.55 11.70
C GLU A 41 15.20 11.62 10.52
N LEU A 42 14.18 11.42 9.66
CA LEU A 42 14.25 10.66 8.43
C LEU A 42 15.29 11.18 7.43
N LEU A 43 15.60 12.48 7.43
CA LEU A 43 16.66 13.07 6.58
C LEU A 43 18.06 12.59 6.97
N GLN A 44 18.27 12.15 8.21
CA GLN A 44 19.53 11.55 8.65
C GLN A 44 19.67 10.10 8.17
N ILE A 45 18.59 9.48 7.72
CA ILE A 45 18.51 8.06 7.35
C ILE A 45 18.44 7.89 5.84
N THR A 46 17.61 8.70 5.18
CA THR A 46 17.42 8.65 3.74
C THR A 46 17.32 10.06 3.14
N PRO A 47 18.02 10.34 2.02
CA PRO A 47 17.94 11.64 1.37
C PRO A 47 16.56 11.93 0.78
N LEU A 48 15.67 10.92 0.69
CA LEU A 48 14.34 11.08 0.12
C LEU A 48 13.32 11.64 1.12
N SER A 49 13.58 11.52 2.43
CA SER A 49 12.61 11.86 3.49
C SER A 49 11.21 11.29 3.23
N ARG A 50 11.13 10.00 2.84
CA ARG A 50 9.86 9.30 2.57
C ARG A 50 9.69 8.08 3.47
N VAL A 51 8.45 7.87 3.91
CA VAL A 51 8.04 6.65 4.58
C VAL A 51 7.29 5.73 3.61
N PRO A 52 7.39 4.40 3.74
CA PRO A 52 8.19 3.67 4.72
C PRO A 52 9.68 3.68 4.38
N THR A 53 10.52 3.66 5.42
CA THR A 53 11.96 3.36 5.33
C THR A 53 12.27 2.32 6.40
N LEU A 54 12.89 1.20 6.02
CA LEU A 54 13.29 0.14 6.95
C LEU A 54 14.81 0.15 7.10
N VAL A 55 15.30 0.21 8.33
CA VAL A 55 16.71 -0.02 8.66
C VAL A 55 16.85 -1.46 9.16
N THR A 56 17.67 -2.26 8.50
CA THR A 56 17.90 -3.67 8.88
C THR A 56 18.75 -3.77 10.14
N ASP A 57 18.86 -4.97 10.71
CA ASP A 57 19.73 -5.21 11.88
C ASP A 57 21.22 -4.95 11.57
N ASP A 58 21.61 -5.08 10.30
CA ASP A 58 22.96 -4.79 9.81
C ASP A 58 23.18 -3.30 9.46
N GLY A 59 22.15 -2.45 9.64
CA GLY A 59 22.22 -1.01 9.37
C GLY A 59 21.96 -0.61 7.91
N GLU A 60 21.55 -1.54 7.05
CA GLU A 60 21.20 -1.23 5.66
C GLU A 60 19.84 -0.52 5.58
N VAL A 61 19.75 0.51 4.73
CA VAL A 61 18.55 1.33 4.57
C VAL A 61 17.78 0.89 3.34
N LEU A 62 16.59 0.31 3.55
CA LEU A 62 15.68 -0.12 2.49
C LEU A 62 14.54 0.90 2.34
N THR A 63 14.32 1.34 1.10
CA THR A 63 13.24 2.24 0.71
C THR A 63 12.32 1.56 -0.31
N GLU A 64 11.17 2.19 -0.58
CA GLU A 64 10.08 1.67 -1.43
C GLU A 64 9.36 0.46 -0.82
N SER A 65 8.05 0.60 -0.61
CA SER A 65 7.24 -0.40 0.09
C SER A 65 7.33 -1.81 -0.51
N LEU A 66 7.38 -1.94 -1.83
CA LEU A 66 7.45 -3.25 -2.49
C LEU A 66 8.83 -3.91 -2.38
N LEU A 67 9.92 -3.13 -2.32
CA LEU A 67 11.26 -3.67 -2.11
C LEU A 67 11.45 -4.10 -0.66
N ILE A 68 10.95 -3.28 0.28
CA ILE A 68 10.90 -3.66 1.69
C ILE A 68 10.07 -4.94 1.86
N ALA A 69 8.88 -5.03 1.26
CA ALA A 69 8.04 -6.22 1.34
C ALA A 69 8.72 -7.47 0.76
N HIS A 70 9.48 -7.33 -0.34
CA HIS A 70 10.26 -8.43 -0.91
C HIS A 70 11.34 -8.93 0.07
N TYR A 71 12.07 -8.00 0.71
CA TYR A 71 13.04 -8.35 1.75
C TYR A 71 12.37 -9.07 2.93
N LEU A 72 11.25 -8.55 3.43
CA LEU A 72 10.50 -9.17 4.52
C LEU A 72 9.97 -10.57 4.17
N ASP A 73 9.55 -10.80 2.92
CA ASP A 73 9.14 -12.14 2.47
C ASP A 73 10.29 -13.15 2.54
N ALA A 74 11.51 -12.70 2.22
CA ALA A 74 12.70 -13.53 2.21
C ALA A 74 13.25 -13.87 3.60
N VAL A 75 13.18 -12.92 4.55
CA VAL A 75 13.78 -13.10 5.89
C VAL A 75 12.78 -13.56 6.96
N GLY A 76 11.49 -13.41 6.71
CA GLY A 76 10.44 -13.78 7.66
C GLY A 76 9.84 -15.17 7.42
N GLU A 77 8.98 -15.58 8.34
CA GLU A 77 8.34 -16.90 8.33
C GLU A 77 6.93 -16.85 7.71
N GLY A 78 6.23 -18.00 7.65
CA GLY A 78 4.88 -18.07 7.09
C GLY A 78 4.82 -18.18 5.56
N PRO A 79 3.61 -18.14 4.98
CA PRO A 79 3.41 -18.29 3.54
C PRO A 79 4.20 -17.26 2.73
N SER A 80 4.72 -17.65 1.56
CA SER A 80 5.38 -16.70 0.66
C SER A 80 4.36 -15.68 0.12
N LEU A 81 4.68 -14.41 0.27
CA LEU A 81 3.94 -13.30 -0.32
C LEU A 81 4.21 -13.20 -1.82
N ILE A 82 5.32 -13.74 -2.31
CA ILE A 82 5.71 -13.73 -3.73
C ILE A 82 5.95 -15.18 -4.22
N PRO A 83 4.92 -16.02 -4.34
CA PRO A 83 5.08 -17.42 -4.71
C PRO A 83 5.69 -17.57 -6.11
N SER A 84 6.68 -18.45 -6.27
CA SER A 84 7.34 -18.66 -7.56
C SER A 84 6.40 -19.21 -8.64
N GLN A 85 5.38 -19.97 -8.27
CA GLN A 85 4.39 -20.55 -9.19
C GLN A 85 3.49 -19.47 -9.83
N THR A 86 3.26 -18.35 -9.13
CA THR A 86 2.39 -17.26 -9.58
C THR A 86 3.14 -15.93 -9.62
N LEU A 87 4.47 -15.97 -9.82
CA LEU A 87 5.34 -14.80 -9.72
C LEU A 87 4.87 -13.64 -10.62
N ALA A 88 4.67 -13.91 -11.91
CA ALA A 88 4.27 -12.89 -12.87
C ALA A 88 2.89 -12.30 -12.55
N GLU A 89 1.93 -13.13 -12.16
CA GLU A 89 0.59 -12.68 -11.74
C GLU A 89 0.69 -11.78 -10.49
N THR A 90 1.44 -12.24 -9.48
CA THR A 90 1.60 -11.54 -8.20
C THR A 90 2.25 -10.18 -8.42
N LEU A 91 3.31 -10.11 -9.22
CA LEU A 91 4.00 -8.86 -9.53
C LEU A 91 3.15 -7.93 -10.41
N ALA A 92 2.42 -8.45 -11.39
CA ALA A 92 1.51 -7.66 -12.20
C ALA A 92 0.39 -7.02 -11.35
N LEU A 93 -0.19 -7.80 -10.43
CA LEU A 93 -1.22 -7.31 -9.51
C LEU A 93 -0.65 -6.31 -8.49
N ALA A 94 0.56 -6.56 -7.97
CA ALA A 94 1.25 -5.62 -7.09
C ALA A 94 1.52 -4.29 -7.80
N GLY A 95 1.98 -4.33 -9.06
CA GLY A 95 2.19 -3.13 -9.88
C GLY A 95 0.90 -2.35 -10.12
N LEU A 96 -0.22 -3.05 -10.38
CA LEU A 96 -1.53 -2.41 -10.53
C LEU A 96 -2.01 -1.76 -9.21
N GLY A 97 -1.86 -2.46 -8.09
CA GLY A 97 -2.18 -1.94 -6.75
C GLY A 97 -1.33 -0.72 -6.37
N GLN A 98 -0.02 -0.78 -6.64
CA GLN A 98 0.91 0.33 -6.42
C GLN A 98 0.53 1.54 -7.28
N GLY A 99 0.24 1.34 -8.56
CA GLY A 99 -0.18 2.43 -9.45
C GLY A 99 -1.51 3.07 -9.03
N LEU A 100 -2.46 2.28 -8.53
CA LEU A 100 -3.71 2.78 -7.95
C LEU A 100 -3.43 3.63 -6.70
N MET A 101 -2.59 3.12 -5.81
CA MET A 101 -2.15 3.81 -4.59
C MET A 101 -1.45 5.13 -4.89
N ASP A 102 -0.54 5.13 -5.87
CA ASP A 102 0.18 6.32 -6.33
C ASP A 102 -0.77 7.36 -6.91
N ALA A 103 -1.73 6.95 -7.74
CA ALA A 103 -2.71 7.87 -8.31
C ALA A 103 -3.56 8.51 -7.19
N ALA A 104 -4.04 7.72 -6.23
CA ALA A 104 -4.81 8.20 -5.09
C ALA A 104 -4.00 9.13 -4.18
N PHE A 105 -2.80 8.73 -3.77
CA PHE A 105 -1.90 9.53 -2.93
C PHE A 105 -1.60 10.88 -3.56
N ASN A 106 -1.29 10.88 -4.86
CA ASN A 106 -0.98 12.11 -5.58
C ASN A 106 -2.18 13.05 -5.75
N VAL A 107 -3.41 12.53 -5.85
CA VAL A 107 -4.63 13.38 -5.81
C VAL A 107 -4.76 14.03 -4.43
N VAL A 108 -4.60 13.26 -3.36
CA VAL A 108 -4.73 13.74 -1.98
C VAL A 108 -3.69 14.83 -1.67
N ILE A 109 -2.41 14.57 -1.95
CA ILE A 109 -1.33 15.54 -1.73
C ILE A 109 -1.49 16.76 -2.64
N GLY A 110 -1.87 16.56 -3.91
CA GLY A 110 -2.16 17.65 -4.83
C GLY A 110 -3.23 18.60 -4.28
N ARG A 111 -4.35 18.06 -3.80
CA ARG A 111 -5.43 18.85 -3.20
C ARG A 111 -4.98 19.55 -1.91
N LYS A 112 -4.21 18.86 -1.07
CA LYS A 112 -3.70 19.41 0.21
C LYS A 112 -2.86 20.67 0.01
N HIS A 113 -2.02 20.71 -1.02
CA HIS A 113 -1.06 21.82 -1.22
C HIS A 113 -1.44 22.80 -2.35
N GLY A 114 -2.29 22.39 -3.29
CA GLY A 114 -2.72 23.21 -4.42
C GLY A 114 -4.21 23.50 -4.48
N GLY A 115 -4.99 23.03 -3.49
CA GLY A 115 -6.46 23.14 -3.51
C GLY A 115 -7.13 22.21 -4.52
N ASN A 116 -8.46 22.22 -4.58
CA ASN A 116 -9.22 21.29 -5.43
C ASN A 116 -9.10 21.56 -6.93
N GLU A 117 -8.65 22.76 -7.33
CA GLU A 117 -8.51 23.12 -8.75
C GLU A 117 -7.43 22.31 -9.47
N VAL A 118 -6.48 21.72 -8.75
CA VAL A 118 -5.44 20.85 -9.33
C VAL A 118 -6.03 19.67 -10.09
N ASP A 119 -7.23 19.23 -9.73
CA ASP A 119 -7.93 18.13 -10.40
C ASP A 119 -8.37 18.49 -11.83
N THR A 120 -8.54 19.78 -12.11
CA THR A 120 -8.93 20.28 -13.44
C THR A 120 -7.76 20.29 -14.41
N THR A 121 -6.52 20.28 -13.90
CA THR A 121 -5.31 20.24 -14.71
C THR A 121 -5.20 18.93 -15.49
N LEU A 122 -4.40 18.93 -16.57
CA LEU A 122 -4.11 17.70 -17.32
C LEU A 122 -3.61 16.57 -16.41
N LEU A 123 -2.74 16.89 -15.44
CA LEU A 123 -2.17 15.89 -14.53
C LEU A 123 -3.20 15.38 -13.51
N GLY A 124 -4.00 16.27 -12.93
CA GLY A 124 -5.10 15.90 -12.01
C GLY A 124 -6.11 14.97 -12.68
N GLN A 125 -6.61 15.35 -13.87
CA GLN A 125 -7.53 14.52 -14.64
C GLN A 125 -6.92 13.16 -15.01
N ARG A 126 -5.63 13.10 -15.36
CA ARG A 126 -4.95 11.82 -15.67
C ARG A 126 -4.92 10.89 -14.47
N ARG A 127 -4.67 11.41 -13.26
CA ARG A 127 -4.65 10.63 -12.01
C ARG A 127 -6.04 10.13 -11.63
N LEU A 128 -7.05 11.00 -11.66
CA LEU A 128 -8.44 10.59 -11.39
C LEU A 128 -8.92 9.51 -12.38
N LYS A 129 -8.66 9.69 -13.67
CA LYS A 129 -8.99 8.68 -14.69
C LYS A 129 -8.18 7.39 -14.53
N ALA A 130 -6.96 7.46 -13.96
CA ALA A 130 -6.18 6.26 -13.67
C ALA A 130 -6.81 5.45 -12.53
N ILE A 131 -7.29 6.10 -11.46
CA ILE A 131 -8.04 5.44 -10.38
C ILE A 131 -9.26 4.72 -10.96
N GLU A 132 -10.07 5.43 -11.76
CA GLU A 132 -11.27 4.85 -12.39
C GLU A 132 -10.98 3.62 -13.26
N ARG A 133 -9.98 3.71 -14.14
CA ARG A 133 -9.59 2.57 -14.99
C ARG A 133 -9.04 1.40 -14.16
N SER A 134 -8.22 1.68 -13.15
CA SER A 134 -7.67 0.64 -12.28
C SER A 134 -8.76 -0.09 -11.50
N LEU A 135 -9.77 0.61 -10.97
CA LEU A 135 -10.92 -0.01 -10.31
C LEU A 135 -11.66 -0.96 -11.26
N ALA A 136 -11.98 -0.52 -12.47
CA ALA A 136 -12.62 -1.36 -13.48
C ALA A 136 -11.77 -2.58 -13.88
N THR A 137 -10.45 -2.39 -14.05
CA THR A 137 -9.52 -3.49 -14.36
C THR A 137 -9.44 -4.50 -13.22
N LEU A 138 -9.39 -4.04 -11.96
CA LEU A 138 -9.35 -4.92 -10.79
C LEU A 138 -10.63 -5.72 -10.63
N THR A 139 -11.81 -5.12 -10.85
CA THR A 139 -13.08 -5.86 -10.81
C THR A 139 -13.14 -7.02 -11.81
N ALA A 140 -12.52 -6.86 -12.99
CA ALA A 140 -12.44 -7.89 -14.02
C ALA A 140 -11.24 -8.85 -13.83
N HIS A 141 -10.40 -8.66 -12.81
CA HIS A 141 -9.20 -9.46 -12.63
C HIS A 141 -9.57 -10.91 -12.24
N PRO A 142 -8.97 -11.95 -12.85
CA PRO A 142 -9.34 -13.35 -12.60
C PRO A 142 -9.33 -13.74 -11.12
N ARG A 143 -8.35 -13.22 -10.36
CA ARG A 143 -8.22 -13.46 -8.92
C ARG A 143 -9.39 -12.91 -8.09
N VAL A 144 -9.90 -11.74 -8.48
CA VAL A 144 -11.05 -11.08 -7.84
C VAL A 144 -12.31 -11.85 -8.19
N LEU A 145 -12.51 -12.19 -9.47
CA LEU A 145 -13.65 -12.98 -9.94
C LEU A 145 -13.69 -14.38 -9.31
N ALA A 146 -12.53 -15.00 -9.10
CA ALA A 146 -12.41 -16.29 -8.42
C ALA A 146 -12.59 -16.18 -6.89
N GLY A 147 -12.67 -14.97 -6.33
CA GLY A 147 -12.79 -14.76 -4.88
C GLY A 147 -11.57 -15.26 -4.09
N SER A 148 -10.39 -15.35 -4.71
CA SER A 148 -9.18 -15.88 -4.07
C SER A 148 -8.64 -14.90 -3.04
N ALA A 149 -8.73 -15.29 -1.77
CA ALA A 149 -8.32 -14.48 -0.61
C ALA A 149 -6.87 -14.72 -0.17
N GLN A 150 -6.08 -15.50 -0.92
CA GLN A 150 -4.67 -15.73 -0.58
C GLN A 150 -3.90 -14.40 -0.60
N ARG A 151 -3.24 -14.07 0.51
CA ARG A 151 -2.52 -12.79 0.69
C ARG A 151 -1.13 -12.83 0.04
N THR A 152 -1.09 -12.79 -1.29
CA THR A 152 0.15 -12.46 -1.99
C THR A 152 0.42 -10.97 -1.89
N LEU A 153 1.65 -10.52 -2.17
CA LEU A 153 2.02 -9.11 -2.20
C LEU A 153 1.09 -8.30 -3.11
N GLY A 154 0.66 -8.87 -4.23
CA GLY A 154 -0.32 -8.27 -5.12
C GLY A 154 -1.67 -8.04 -4.46
N ALA A 155 -2.22 -9.05 -3.79
CA ALA A 155 -3.49 -8.94 -3.08
C ALA A 155 -3.42 -7.93 -1.93
N ILE A 156 -2.35 -7.95 -1.14
CA ILE A 156 -2.11 -7.00 -0.03
C ILE A 156 -2.07 -5.57 -0.56
N THR A 157 -1.26 -5.32 -1.59
CA THR A 157 -1.08 -3.97 -2.15
C THR A 157 -2.39 -3.41 -2.68
N VAL A 158 -3.18 -4.22 -3.39
CA VAL A 158 -4.52 -3.80 -3.88
C VAL A 158 -5.47 -3.53 -2.72
N ALA A 159 -5.55 -4.42 -1.72
CA ALA A 159 -6.46 -4.25 -0.59
C ALA A 159 -6.16 -2.97 0.20
N VAL A 160 -4.87 -2.66 0.42
CA VAL A 160 -4.42 -1.42 1.05
C VAL A 160 -4.75 -0.19 0.19
N ALA A 161 -4.53 -0.27 -1.13
CA ALA A 161 -4.87 0.83 -2.05
C ALA A 161 -6.38 1.15 -2.03
N LEU A 162 -7.24 0.12 -2.04
CA LEU A 162 -8.69 0.27 -1.95
C LEU A 162 -9.11 0.89 -0.62
N ALA A 163 -8.56 0.41 0.50
CA ALA A 163 -8.80 1.00 1.81
C ALA A 163 -8.38 2.48 1.88
N TYR A 164 -7.28 2.84 1.20
CA TYR A 164 -6.81 4.23 1.16
C TYR A 164 -7.73 5.15 0.36
N ILE A 165 -8.33 4.65 -0.72
CA ILE A 165 -9.36 5.37 -1.47
C ILE A 165 -10.58 5.60 -0.58
N SER A 166 -11.05 4.59 0.17
CA SER A 166 -12.14 4.79 1.13
C SER A 166 -11.81 5.83 2.19
N PHE A 167 -10.57 5.81 2.68
CA PHE A 167 -10.11 6.74 3.73
C PHE A 167 -9.96 8.18 3.25
N ARG A 168 -9.33 8.42 2.09
CA ARG A 168 -8.97 9.77 1.63
C ARG A 168 -9.80 10.31 0.48
N LEU A 169 -10.48 9.43 -0.27
CA LEU A 169 -11.24 9.77 -1.48
C LEU A 169 -12.63 9.11 -1.46
N PRO A 170 -13.43 9.26 -0.38
CA PRO A 170 -14.69 8.54 -0.21
C PRO A 170 -15.72 8.83 -1.32
N ALA A 171 -15.61 9.98 -1.99
CA ALA A 171 -16.46 10.35 -3.13
C ALA A 171 -16.36 9.40 -4.34
N PHE A 172 -15.31 8.57 -4.42
CA PHE A 172 -15.24 7.51 -5.44
C PHE A 172 -16.28 6.42 -5.22
N ASP A 173 -16.74 6.21 -3.98
CA ASP A 173 -17.75 5.23 -3.57
C ASP A 173 -17.55 3.85 -4.23
N TRP A 174 -16.30 3.38 -4.23
CA TRP A 174 -15.91 2.22 -5.03
C TRP A 174 -16.58 0.94 -4.53
N GLN A 175 -16.87 0.84 -3.22
CA GLN A 175 -17.51 -0.35 -2.64
C GLN A 175 -18.90 -0.60 -3.23
N ASN A 176 -19.71 0.44 -3.41
CA ASN A 176 -21.05 0.33 -3.97
C ASN A 176 -21.02 0.16 -5.50
N ARG A 177 -20.05 0.80 -6.16
CA ARG A 177 -19.91 0.73 -7.63
C ARG A 177 -19.33 -0.59 -8.12
N TYR A 178 -18.51 -1.25 -7.30
CA TYR A 178 -17.79 -2.47 -7.64
C TYR A 178 -17.97 -3.56 -6.55
N PRO A 179 -19.19 -4.09 -6.35
CA PRO A 179 -19.51 -4.99 -5.25
C PRO A 179 -18.66 -6.27 -5.23
N THR A 180 -18.37 -6.87 -6.39
CA THR A 180 -17.48 -8.05 -6.46
C THR A 180 -16.07 -7.75 -5.96
N LEU A 181 -15.55 -6.56 -6.25
CA LEU A 181 -14.24 -6.14 -5.76
C LEU A 181 -14.28 -5.88 -4.24
N HIS A 182 -15.38 -5.32 -3.75
CA HIS A 182 -15.60 -5.09 -2.31
C HIS A 182 -15.68 -6.41 -1.54
N GLU A 183 -16.46 -7.38 -2.02
CA GLU A 183 -16.56 -8.71 -1.43
C GLU A 183 -15.21 -9.45 -1.42
N TRP A 184 -14.44 -9.34 -2.51
CA TRP A 184 -13.10 -9.90 -2.57
C TRP A 184 -12.17 -9.22 -1.55
N GLN A 185 -12.19 -7.88 -1.48
CA GLN A 185 -11.34 -7.14 -0.54
C GLN A 185 -11.69 -7.48 0.90
N ALA A 186 -12.98 -7.60 1.24
CA ALA A 186 -13.44 -8.01 2.57
C ALA A 186 -12.80 -9.33 3.02
N LYS A 187 -12.71 -10.33 2.13
CA LYS A 187 -12.05 -11.61 2.43
C LYS A 187 -10.54 -11.49 2.60
N VAL A 188 -9.88 -10.65 1.78
CA VAL A 188 -8.42 -10.45 1.85
C VAL A 188 -8.02 -9.79 3.17
N VAL A 189 -8.83 -8.85 3.66
CA VAL A 189 -8.53 -8.05 4.86
C VAL A 189 -8.99 -8.68 6.18
N GLU A 190 -9.55 -9.89 6.16
CA GLU A 190 -9.90 -10.60 7.40
C GLU A 190 -8.65 -10.80 8.29
N GLY A 191 -8.82 -10.84 9.61
CA GLY A 191 -7.74 -11.20 10.54
C GLY A 191 -6.79 -10.06 10.95
N GLU A 192 -5.79 -10.44 11.75
CA GLU A 192 -5.03 -9.51 12.59
C GLU A 192 -4.18 -8.51 11.81
N SER A 193 -3.49 -8.94 10.75
CA SER A 193 -2.54 -8.10 10.01
C SER A 193 -3.18 -6.82 9.45
N PHE A 194 -4.43 -6.91 8.99
CA PHE A 194 -5.17 -5.77 8.47
C PHE A 194 -5.89 -4.96 9.56
N ALA A 195 -6.42 -5.63 10.59
CA ALA A 195 -7.09 -5.00 11.72
C ALA A 195 -6.13 -4.12 12.55
N MET A 196 -4.91 -4.60 12.79
CA MET A 196 -3.90 -3.87 13.57
C MET A 196 -3.19 -2.76 12.79
N THR A 197 -3.51 -2.60 11.51
CA THR A 197 -2.84 -1.66 10.61
C THR A 197 -3.81 -0.69 9.94
N GLU A 198 -5.00 -0.50 10.49
CA GLU A 198 -5.97 0.47 10.00
C GLU A 198 -5.38 1.89 9.88
N PHE A 199 -5.96 2.67 8.97
CA PHE A 199 -5.58 4.06 8.80
C PHE A 199 -6.10 4.89 9.97
N GLU A 200 -5.26 5.78 10.49
CA GLU A 200 -5.57 6.77 11.52
C GLU A 200 -5.33 8.20 11.00
#